data_AF-X0W850-F1
#
_entry.id   AF-X0W850-F1
#
_cell.length_a   1.000
_cell.length_b   1.000
_cell.length_c   1.000
_cell.angle_alpha   90.00
_cell.angle_beta   90.00
_cell.angle_gamma   90.00
#
_symmetry.space_group_name_H-M   'P 1'
#
loop_
_entity.id
_entity.type
_entity.pdbx_description
1 polymer ?
#
loop_
_entity_poly.entity_id
_entity_poly.type
_entity_poly.pdbx_seq_one_letter_code
_entity_poly.pdbx_strand_id
1 'polypeptide(L)'
;VDQTLGACGELSEWVDGRPWRFEVDDRLEDRRGAEKAAPAPQAVSPEYLAKRSFMGRIVKLLHEMGVSELARQYEWWTCKSQPNVLKRRDSESDPAGGLVAVDFRPGLALLPFGPMSPADVKLIFKGLARGSLVQFDRGDLRRLRRFIDANSEHFTDLHEAVEELEALDQAYRDSLPDITHHHVRLLYSRRLWSAIMDGAVTGWEVRNITDRRTTADLRRNRFLTVMFYLLGLVPLAGGKFRKLLGRADYRNHYAQLFN
;
A
#
# COMPACT_ATOMS: atom_id res chain seq x y z
N VAL A 1 -17.04 -0.32 -0.82
CA VAL A 1 -16.03 -1.38 -0.65
C VAL A 1 -16.63 -2.68 -1.17
N ASP A 2 -16.02 -3.27 -2.18
CA ASP A 2 -16.38 -4.60 -2.67
C ASP A 2 -16.27 -5.62 -1.54
N GLN A 3 -17.31 -6.44 -1.34
CA GLN A 3 -17.38 -7.36 -0.19
C GLN A 3 -16.56 -8.63 -0.38
N THR A 4 -16.09 -8.91 -1.60
CA THR A 4 -15.33 -10.11 -1.95
C THR A 4 -13.83 -9.82 -1.93
N LEU A 5 -13.42 -8.74 -2.60
CA LEU A 5 -12.03 -8.31 -2.76
C LEU A 5 -11.59 -7.29 -1.71
N GLY A 6 -12.52 -6.60 -1.06
CA GLY A 6 -12.22 -5.55 -0.08
C GLY A 6 -11.70 -4.26 -0.72
N ALA A 7 -11.84 -4.07 -2.03
CA ALA A 7 -11.37 -2.89 -2.76
C ALA A 7 -12.41 -1.76 -2.76
N CYS A 8 -11.97 -0.50 -2.73
CA CYS A 8 -12.85 0.66 -2.91
C CYS A 8 -13.11 0.98 -4.39
N GLY A 9 -12.19 0.59 -5.27
CA GLY A 9 -12.26 0.70 -6.72
C GLY A 9 -11.09 -0.08 -7.33
N GLU A 10 -11.26 -0.56 -8.56
CA GLU A 10 -10.24 -1.32 -9.28
C GLU A 10 -10.20 -0.85 -10.74
N LEU A 11 -8.99 -0.60 -11.23
CA LEU A 11 -8.71 -0.40 -12.64
C LEU A 11 -7.88 -1.59 -13.11
N SER A 12 -8.45 -2.39 -14.00
CA SER A 12 -7.83 -3.61 -14.50
C SER A 12 -7.80 -3.60 -16.02
N GLU A 13 -6.61 -3.78 -16.57
CA GLU A 13 -6.36 -3.94 -17.99
C GLU A 13 -5.60 -5.25 -18.20
N TRP A 14 -6.03 -6.04 -19.19
CA TRP A 14 -5.28 -7.22 -19.60
C TRP A 14 -4.05 -6.80 -20.43
N VAL A 15 -2.86 -7.17 -19.96
CA VAL A 15 -1.60 -6.92 -20.68
C VAL A 15 -1.09 -8.23 -21.26
N ASP A 16 -1.23 -8.41 -22.58
CA ASP A 16 -0.58 -9.53 -23.28
C ASP A 16 0.92 -9.26 -23.42
N GLY A 17 1.69 -9.80 -22.47
CA GLY A 17 3.11 -9.54 -22.36
C GLY A 17 3.87 -10.63 -21.61
N ARG A 18 5.19 -10.44 -21.55
CA ARG A 18 6.10 -11.30 -20.78
C ARG A 18 6.94 -10.48 -19.79
N PRO A 19 7.36 -11.06 -18.66
CA PRO A 19 8.19 -10.33 -17.70
C PRO A 19 9.56 -9.94 -18.27
N TRP A 20 10.24 -10.85 -18.97
CA TRP A 20 11.66 -10.65 -19.30
C TRP A 20 12.13 -11.63 -20.38
N ARG A 21 13.05 -11.21 -21.27
CA ARG A 21 13.78 -12.10 -22.18
C ARG A 21 15.16 -12.37 -21.62
N PHE A 22 15.48 -13.63 -21.39
CA PHE A 22 16.82 -13.97 -20.94
C PHE A 22 17.83 -13.63 -22.05
N GLU A 23 18.57 -12.55 -21.83
CA GLU A 23 19.66 -12.10 -22.68
C GLU A 23 20.95 -12.66 -22.09
N VAL A 24 21.66 -13.49 -22.86
CA VAL A 24 23.01 -13.93 -22.51
C VAL A 24 23.93 -12.71 -22.58
N ASP A 25 24.72 -12.52 -21.53
CA ASP A 25 25.64 -11.39 -21.43
C ASP A 25 26.99 -11.81 -20.89
N ASP A 26 27.98 -11.82 -21.79
CA ASP A 26 29.38 -12.13 -21.48
C ASP A 26 30.20 -10.87 -21.12
N ARG A 27 29.59 -9.69 -21.16
CA ARG A 27 30.19 -8.36 -20.94
C ARG A 27 29.51 -7.62 -19.79
N LEU A 28 29.31 -8.32 -18.67
CA LEU A 28 28.66 -7.79 -17.46
C LEU A 28 29.34 -6.52 -16.91
N GLU A 29 30.64 -6.37 -17.10
CA GLU A 29 31.39 -5.18 -16.66
C GLU A 29 31.00 -3.92 -17.43
N ASP A 30 30.68 -4.05 -18.72
CA ASP A 30 30.27 -2.95 -19.61
C ASP A 30 28.90 -2.37 -19.20
N ARG A 31 28.11 -3.10 -18.40
CA ARG A 31 26.84 -2.59 -17.84
C ARG A 31 27.07 -1.46 -16.84
N ARG A 32 28.23 -1.41 -16.17
CA ARG A 32 28.53 -0.38 -15.15
C ARG A 32 28.71 0.98 -15.83
N GLY A 33 27.65 1.78 -15.82
CA GLY A 33 27.65 3.15 -16.35
C GLY A 33 26.78 3.36 -17.59
N ALA A 34 26.46 2.29 -18.34
CA ALA A 34 25.48 2.30 -19.43
C ALA A 34 24.07 2.72 -18.96
N GLU A 35 23.80 2.57 -17.65
CA GLU A 35 22.57 2.94 -16.96
C GLU A 35 22.17 4.43 -17.10
N LYS A 36 23.14 5.32 -17.39
CA LYS A 36 22.91 6.76 -17.51
C LYS A 36 22.61 7.23 -18.93
N ALA A 37 22.77 6.37 -19.93
CA ALA A 37 22.54 6.69 -21.34
C ALA A 37 21.28 5.97 -21.86
N ALA A 38 20.66 6.52 -22.91
CA ALA A 38 19.61 5.81 -23.64
C ALA A 38 20.20 4.52 -24.24
N PRO A 39 19.50 3.37 -24.15
CA PRO A 39 20.03 2.11 -24.66
C PRO A 39 20.24 2.21 -26.18
N ALA A 40 21.50 2.18 -26.61
CA ALA A 40 21.83 2.09 -28.02
C ALA A 40 21.49 0.68 -28.53
N PRO A 41 21.11 0.50 -29.81
CA PRO A 41 20.79 -0.82 -30.38
C PRO A 41 21.94 -1.85 -30.28
N GLN A 42 23.18 -1.37 -30.12
CA GLN A 42 24.39 -2.18 -29.99
C GLN A 42 24.80 -2.41 -28.51
N ALA A 43 24.00 -1.95 -27.56
CA ALA A 43 24.28 -2.09 -26.15
C ALA A 43 24.19 -3.56 -25.73
N VAL A 44 25.02 -3.92 -24.76
CA VAL A 44 24.99 -5.21 -24.09
C VAL A 44 23.68 -5.34 -23.32
N SER A 45 22.89 -6.38 -23.61
CA SER A 45 21.58 -6.62 -22.99
C SER A 45 20.63 -5.40 -23.09
N PRO A 46 20.16 -5.07 -24.30
CA PRO A 46 19.39 -3.87 -24.53
C PRO A 46 18.02 -3.88 -23.81
N GLU A 47 17.36 -5.04 -23.69
CA GLU A 47 16.10 -5.14 -22.94
C GLU A 47 16.34 -4.94 -21.44
N TYR A 48 17.46 -5.47 -20.91
CA TYR A 48 17.86 -5.24 -19.52
C TYR A 48 17.98 -3.74 -19.21
N LEU A 49 18.75 -3.02 -20.02
CA LEU A 49 19.03 -1.60 -19.81
C LEU A 49 17.76 -0.76 -19.98
N ALA A 50 16.94 -1.06 -21.00
CA ALA A 50 15.69 -0.36 -21.24
C ALA A 50 14.72 -0.53 -20.07
N LYS A 51 14.53 -1.78 -19.59
CA LYS A 51 13.64 -2.07 -18.47
C LYS A 51 14.12 -1.44 -17.17
N ARG A 52 15.41 -1.51 -16.88
CA ARG A 52 15.99 -0.86 -15.69
C ARG A 52 15.83 0.67 -15.72
N SER A 53 16.04 1.28 -16.88
CA SER A 53 15.83 2.72 -17.09
C SER A 53 14.36 3.11 -16.92
N PHE A 54 13.44 2.33 -17.49
CA PHE A 54 11.99 2.51 -17.33
C PHE A 54 11.57 2.45 -15.86
N MET A 55 11.98 1.41 -15.13
CA MET A 55 11.71 1.26 -13.70
C MET A 55 12.26 2.44 -12.90
N GLY A 56 13.47 2.93 -13.22
CA GLY A 56 14.04 4.12 -12.60
C GLY A 56 13.20 5.38 -12.82
N ARG A 57 12.63 5.58 -14.02
CA ARG A 57 11.71 6.69 -14.31
C ARG A 57 10.39 6.56 -13.54
N ILE A 58 9.81 5.35 -13.48
CA ILE A 58 8.61 5.09 -12.68
C ILE A 58 8.85 5.40 -11.19
N VAL A 59 9.96 4.91 -10.62
CA VAL A 59 10.33 5.21 -9.23
C VAL A 59 10.50 6.70 -9.00
N LYS A 60 11.11 7.43 -9.93
CA LYS A 60 11.26 8.89 -9.85
C LYS A 60 9.89 9.59 -9.85
N LEU A 61 9.01 9.21 -10.78
CA LEU A 61 7.65 9.75 -10.87
C LEU A 61 6.84 9.50 -9.59
N LEU A 62 6.85 8.26 -9.08
CA LEU A 62 6.15 7.89 -7.85
C LEU A 62 6.68 8.66 -6.63
N HIS A 63 8.00 8.89 -6.55
CA HIS A 63 8.56 9.77 -5.55
C HIS A 63 8.07 11.21 -5.70
N GLU A 64 8.08 11.75 -6.91
CA GLU A 64 7.61 13.12 -7.22
C GLU A 64 6.16 13.33 -6.83
N MET A 65 5.29 12.35 -7.07
CA MET A 65 3.87 12.34 -6.69
C MET A 65 3.63 12.13 -5.18
N GLY A 66 4.64 11.72 -4.41
CA GLY A 66 4.50 11.49 -2.97
C GLY A 66 4.11 10.07 -2.56
N VAL A 67 4.08 9.11 -3.49
CA VAL A 67 3.75 7.69 -3.24
C VAL A 67 5.03 6.85 -3.14
N SER A 68 5.89 7.21 -2.18
CA SER A 68 7.22 6.59 -2.02
C SER A 68 7.16 5.09 -1.68
N GLU A 69 6.12 4.66 -0.97
CA GLU A 69 5.95 3.24 -0.61
C GLU A 69 5.57 2.39 -1.83
N LEU A 70 4.74 2.93 -2.72
CA LEU A 70 4.40 2.29 -3.99
C LEU A 70 5.63 2.20 -4.91
N ALA A 71 6.51 3.21 -4.87
CA ALA A 71 7.76 3.21 -5.63
C ALA A 71 8.65 1.99 -5.31
N ARG A 72 8.56 1.44 -4.10
CA ARG A 72 9.33 0.25 -3.69
C ARG A 72 9.05 -0.96 -4.56
N GLN A 73 7.83 -1.09 -5.09
CA GLN A 73 7.48 -2.19 -5.99
C GLN A 73 8.18 -2.15 -7.34
N TYR A 74 8.78 -1.01 -7.69
CA TYR A 74 9.51 -0.80 -8.92
C TYR A 74 11.00 -0.52 -8.66
N GLU A 75 11.44 -0.50 -7.39
CA GLU A 75 12.84 -0.36 -7.07
C GLU A 75 13.62 -1.61 -7.48
N TRP A 76 14.58 -1.44 -8.38
CA TRP A 76 15.36 -2.52 -8.98
C TRP A 76 15.97 -3.50 -7.95
N TRP A 77 16.43 -2.97 -6.82
CA TRP A 77 17.15 -3.73 -5.79
C TRP A 77 16.26 -4.38 -4.73
N THR A 78 14.94 -4.38 -4.92
CA THR A 78 14.00 -5.09 -4.03
C THR A 78 13.89 -6.58 -4.36
N CYS A 79 14.50 -7.03 -5.45
CA CYS A 79 14.47 -8.42 -5.96
C CYS A 79 13.05 -8.97 -6.23
N LYS A 80 12.02 -8.12 -6.13
CA LYS A 80 10.60 -8.44 -6.35
C LYS A 80 9.97 -7.54 -7.42
N SER A 81 10.69 -6.53 -7.88
CA SER A 81 10.14 -5.47 -8.73
C SER A 81 10.17 -5.80 -10.21
N GLN A 82 11.02 -6.74 -10.63
CA GLN A 82 11.18 -7.10 -12.03
C GLN A 82 9.92 -7.74 -12.63
N PRO A 83 9.17 -8.62 -11.93
CA PRO A 83 7.90 -9.15 -12.44
C PRO A 83 6.80 -8.09 -12.64
N ASN A 84 6.86 -6.96 -11.93
CA ASN A 84 5.85 -5.89 -12.00
C ASN A 84 6.00 -4.98 -13.22
N VAL A 85 6.91 -5.29 -14.14
CA VAL A 85 7.02 -4.60 -15.42
C VAL A 85 6.99 -5.65 -16.52
N LEU A 86 5.98 -5.56 -17.38
CA LEU A 86 5.80 -6.46 -18.51
C LEU A 86 6.23 -5.79 -19.81
N LYS A 87 6.66 -6.61 -20.76
CA LYS A 87 6.89 -6.24 -22.15
C LYS A 87 5.72 -6.73 -22.99
N ARG A 88 5.01 -5.84 -23.69
CA ARG A 88 3.92 -6.23 -24.59
C ARG A 88 4.46 -7.01 -25.79
N ARG A 89 3.76 -8.09 -26.19
CA ARG A 89 4.20 -8.99 -27.26
C ARG A 89 4.25 -8.34 -28.65
N ASP A 90 3.44 -7.32 -28.88
CA ASP A 90 3.45 -6.54 -30.12
C ASP A 90 4.71 -5.64 -30.28
N SER A 91 5.47 -5.46 -29.20
CA SER A 91 6.68 -4.61 -29.14
C SER A 91 7.99 -5.40 -29.02
N GLU A 92 7.98 -6.70 -29.31
CA GLU A 92 9.13 -7.61 -29.13
C GLU A 92 10.38 -7.20 -29.92
N SER A 93 10.21 -6.54 -31.06
CA SER A 93 11.30 -6.13 -31.95
C SER A 93 12.08 -4.90 -31.46
N ASP A 94 11.50 -4.11 -30.54
CA ASP A 94 12.13 -2.91 -29.98
C ASP A 94 12.41 -3.14 -28.50
N PRO A 95 13.67 -3.17 -28.03
CA PRO A 95 13.99 -3.35 -26.61
C PRO A 95 13.36 -2.34 -25.65
N ALA A 96 13.08 -1.11 -26.09
CA ALA A 96 12.51 -0.04 -25.26
C ALA A 96 10.98 0.10 -25.34
N GLY A 97 10.36 -0.37 -26.43
CA GLY A 97 8.92 -0.25 -26.69
C GLY A 97 8.04 -1.07 -25.74
N GLY A 98 6.77 -0.72 -25.58
CA GLY A 98 5.76 -1.55 -24.90
C GLY A 98 6.09 -2.05 -23.48
N LEU A 99 6.97 -1.35 -22.74
CA LEU A 99 7.18 -1.60 -21.31
C LEU A 99 6.00 -1.04 -20.51
N VAL A 100 5.37 -1.88 -19.70
CA VAL A 100 4.16 -1.55 -18.92
C VAL A 100 4.40 -1.90 -17.46
N ALA A 101 4.26 -0.92 -16.57
CA ALA A 101 4.21 -1.16 -15.14
C ALA A 101 2.83 -1.70 -14.75
N VAL A 102 2.81 -2.79 -14.01
CA VAL A 102 1.60 -3.48 -13.53
C VAL A 102 1.64 -3.62 -12.01
N ASP A 103 0.52 -4.04 -11.41
CA ASP A 103 0.41 -4.36 -9.98
C ASP A 103 0.72 -3.19 -9.02
N PHE A 104 0.00 -2.08 -9.15
CA PHE A 104 0.07 -0.92 -8.23
C PHE A 104 -0.63 -1.16 -6.88
N ARG A 105 -0.37 -2.30 -6.23
CA ARG A 105 -0.95 -2.63 -4.92
C ARG A 105 0.06 -2.27 -3.84
N PRO A 106 -0.30 -1.59 -2.73
CA PRO A 106 0.68 -1.28 -1.70
C PRO A 106 1.43 -2.52 -1.21
N GLY A 107 2.77 -2.41 -1.17
CA GLY A 107 3.65 -3.51 -0.78
C GLY A 107 3.44 -3.92 0.68
N LEU A 108 3.87 -5.14 1.03
CA LEU A 108 3.86 -5.64 2.41
C LEU A 108 4.54 -4.65 3.36
N ALA A 109 3.94 -4.44 4.53
CA ALA A 109 4.51 -3.63 5.60
C ALA A 109 5.97 -4.02 5.86
N LEU A 110 6.90 -3.07 5.78
CA LEU A 110 8.24 -3.31 6.28
C LEU A 110 8.25 -3.10 7.78
N LEU A 111 8.44 -4.21 8.48
CA LEU A 111 8.86 -4.16 9.87
C LEU A 111 10.36 -3.90 9.92
N PRO A 112 10.85 -3.17 10.94
CA PRO A 112 12.27 -2.85 11.07
C PRO A 112 13.18 -4.08 11.28
N PHE A 113 12.61 -5.27 11.46
CA PHE A 113 13.34 -6.50 11.80
C PHE A 113 13.32 -7.58 10.69
N GLY A 114 12.97 -7.22 9.44
CA GLY A 114 12.92 -8.19 8.34
C GLY A 114 13.13 -7.58 6.95
N PRO A 115 14.32 -7.00 6.65
CA PRO A 115 14.62 -6.56 5.29
C PRO A 115 14.57 -7.77 4.36
N MET A 116 13.69 -7.72 3.35
CA MET A 116 13.56 -8.78 2.35
C MET A 116 14.51 -8.56 1.16
N SER A 117 15.21 -7.43 1.16
CA SER A 117 16.15 -7.02 0.12
C SER A 117 17.13 -5.95 0.63
N PRO A 118 18.25 -5.71 -0.08
CA PRO A 118 19.19 -4.63 0.26
C PRO A 118 18.56 -3.23 0.23
N ALA A 119 17.58 -2.99 -0.64
CA ALA A 119 16.85 -1.73 -0.69
C ALA A 119 16.03 -1.48 0.58
N ASP A 120 15.42 -2.54 1.14
CA ASP A 120 14.59 -2.44 2.35
C ASP A 120 15.37 -1.93 3.57
N VAL A 121 16.67 -2.23 3.68
CA VAL A 121 17.52 -1.73 4.78
C VAL A 121 17.57 -0.20 4.75
N LYS A 122 17.90 0.38 3.60
CA LYS A 122 17.96 1.84 3.42
C LYS A 122 16.59 2.48 3.65
N LEU A 123 15.52 1.82 3.21
CA LEU A 123 14.16 2.29 3.41
C LEU A 123 13.80 2.31 4.89
N ILE A 124 14.04 1.23 5.64
CA ILE A 124 13.81 1.14 7.10
C ILE A 124 14.50 2.31 7.82
N PHE A 125 15.78 2.56 7.53
CA PHE A 125 16.51 3.70 8.12
C PHE A 125 15.88 5.05 7.79
N LYS A 126 15.47 5.28 6.54
CA LYS A 126 14.76 6.52 6.16
C LYS A 126 13.41 6.68 6.87
N GLY A 127 12.67 5.59 7.08
CA GLY A 127 11.40 5.64 7.81
C GLY A 127 11.60 5.96 9.28
N LEU A 128 12.57 5.32 9.93
CA LEU A 128 12.94 5.61 11.31
C LEU A 128 13.38 7.08 11.47
N ALA A 129 14.19 7.60 10.53
CA ALA A 129 14.58 9.01 10.52
C ALA A 129 13.40 9.99 10.34
N ARG A 130 12.29 9.53 9.74
CA ARG A 130 11.03 10.28 9.60
C ARG A 130 10.05 10.04 10.76
N GLY A 131 10.45 9.29 11.80
CA GLY A 131 9.60 8.97 12.95
C GLY A 131 8.56 7.89 12.71
N SER A 132 8.66 7.13 11.61
CA SER A 132 7.73 6.05 11.28
C SER A 132 8.31 4.68 11.65
N LEU A 133 7.64 3.99 12.59
CA LEU A 133 8.02 2.67 13.10
C LEU A 133 7.55 1.51 12.22
N VAL A 134 6.51 1.73 11.42
CA VAL A 134 5.96 0.75 10.47
C VAL A 134 5.72 1.49 9.17
N GLN A 135 6.44 1.11 8.12
CA GLN A 135 6.21 1.65 6.78
C GLN A 135 4.97 0.98 6.22
N PHE A 136 3.82 1.57 6.54
CA PHE A 136 2.53 1.22 5.96
C PHE A 136 2.05 2.37 5.08
N ASP A 137 1.39 1.99 4.00
CA ASP A 137 0.94 2.82 2.90
C ASP A 137 0.35 4.17 3.33
N ARG A 138 1.13 5.24 3.18
CA ARG A 138 0.66 6.62 3.31
C ARG A 138 1.33 7.47 2.25
N GLY A 139 0.56 7.86 1.24
CA GLY A 139 0.97 8.91 0.32
C GLY A 139 1.21 10.22 1.06
N ASP A 140 2.16 11.02 0.58
CA ASP A 140 2.34 12.41 0.99
C ASP A 140 1.42 13.30 0.14
N LEU A 141 0.21 13.57 0.62
CA LEU A 141 -0.76 14.40 -0.10
C LEU A 141 -0.29 15.84 -0.32
N ARG A 142 0.58 16.37 0.55
CA ARG A 142 1.17 17.70 0.31
C ARG A 142 2.10 17.67 -0.90
N ARG A 143 2.80 16.55 -1.09
CA ARG A 143 3.66 16.35 -2.26
C ARG A 143 2.84 16.07 -3.52
N LEU A 144 1.76 15.30 -3.40
CA LEU A 144 0.80 15.11 -4.49
C LEU A 144 0.21 16.45 -4.95
N ARG A 145 -0.22 17.31 -4.02
CA ARG A 145 -0.74 18.64 -4.35
C ARG A 145 0.29 19.47 -5.11
N ARG A 146 1.54 19.54 -4.63
CA ARG A 146 2.63 20.23 -5.35
C ARG A 146 2.88 19.65 -6.75
N PHE A 147 2.77 18.32 -6.91
CA PHE A 147 2.92 17.67 -8.20
C PHE A 147 1.80 18.05 -9.16
N ILE A 148 0.54 18.05 -8.69
CA ILE A 148 -0.63 18.46 -9.46
C ILE A 148 -0.52 19.93 -9.86
N ASP A 149 -0.18 20.82 -8.94
CA ASP A 149 -0.04 22.25 -9.21
C ASP A 149 1.02 22.52 -10.31
N ALA A 150 2.14 21.78 -10.27
CA ALA A 150 3.20 21.88 -11.27
C ALA A 150 2.84 21.29 -12.65
N ASN A 151 1.77 20.49 -12.73
CA ASN A 151 1.32 19.80 -13.95
C ASN A 151 -0.17 20.05 -14.23
N SER A 152 -0.71 21.21 -13.82
CA SER A 152 -2.15 21.50 -13.73
C SER A 152 -2.95 21.22 -15.01
N GLU A 153 -2.34 21.40 -16.18
CA GLU A 153 -2.94 21.10 -17.48
C GLU A 153 -3.41 19.64 -17.63
N HIS A 154 -2.76 18.69 -16.93
CA HIS A 154 -3.09 17.26 -16.97
C HIS A 154 -4.11 16.83 -15.90
N PHE A 155 -4.49 17.72 -14.97
CA PHE A 155 -5.31 17.39 -13.80
C PHE A 155 -6.57 18.25 -13.67
N THR A 156 -6.92 19.00 -14.71
CA THR A 156 -8.02 19.97 -14.68
C THR A 156 -9.36 19.31 -14.33
N ASP A 157 -9.59 18.08 -14.82
CA ASP A 157 -10.79 17.27 -14.58
C ASP A 157 -10.76 16.49 -13.26
N LEU A 158 -9.64 16.50 -12.53
CA LEU A 158 -9.42 15.70 -11.32
C LEU A 158 -9.41 16.51 -10.03
N HIS A 159 -9.59 17.83 -10.09
CA HIS A 159 -9.53 18.69 -8.90
C HIS A 159 -10.53 18.29 -7.81
N GLU A 160 -11.79 18.01 -8.16
CA GLU A 160 -12.80 17.57 -7.19
C GLU A 160 -12.44 16.22 -6.55
N ALA A 161 -11.93 15.28 -7.36
CA ALA A 161 -11.48 13.97 -6.86
C ALA A 161 -10.28 14.09 -5.91
N VAL A 162 -9.39 15.07 -6.14
CA VAL A 162 -8.24 15.34 -5.26
C VAL A 162 -8.68 15.94 -3.93
N GLU A 163 -9.66 16.84 -3.93
CA GLU A 163 -10.24 17.38 -2.70
C GLU A 163 -10.97 16.30 -1.88
N GLU A 164 -11.73 15.44 -2.55
CA GLU A 164 -12.36 14.28 -1.91
C GLU A 164 -11.29 13.33 -1.33
N LEU A 165 -10.22 13.04 -2.08
CA LEU A 165 -9.10 12.23 -1.61
C LEU A 165 -8.44 12.80 -0.36
N GLU A 166 -8.19 14.11 -0.30
CA GLU A 166 -7.62 14.79 0.86
C GLU A 166 -8.52 14.68 2.09
N ALA A 167 -9.84 14.87 1.92
CA ALA A 167 -10.81 14.72 3.00
C ALA A 167 -10.89 13.27 3.51
N LEU A 168 -10.90 12.30 2.60
CA LEU A 168 -10.97 10.87 2.92
C LEU A 168 -9.69 10.36 3.59
N ASP A 169 -8.50 10.76 3.12
CA ASP A 169 -7.22 10.38 3.74
C ASP A 169 -7.12 10.96 5.16
N GLN A 170 -7.53 12.21 5.37
CA GLN A 170 -7.54 12.80 6.72
C GLN A 170 -8.50 12.06 7.65
N ALA A 171 -9.72 11.75 7.18
CA ALA A 171 -10.69 10.97 7.95
C ALA A 171 -10.15 9.56 8.27
N TYR A 172 -9.50 8.91 7.30
CA TYR A 172 -8.86 7.61 7.50
C TYR A 172 -7.73 7.68 8.54
N ARG A 173 -6.83 8.66 8.45
CA ARG A 173 -5.73 8.83 9.41
C ARG A 173 -6.22 9.11 10.83
N ASP A 174 -7.27 9.90 10.97
CA ASP A 174 -7.91 10.16 12.27
C ASP A 174 -8.65 8.94 12.82
N SER A 175 -8.96 7.93 11.98
CA SER A 175 -9.56 6.66 12.41
C SER A 175 -8.55 5.64 12.95
N LEU A 176 -7.24 5.90 12.79
CA LEU A 176 -6.19 4.98 13.21
C LEU A 176 -5.57 5.42 14.56
N PRO A 177 -5.32 4.47 15.49
CA PRO A 177 -4.61 4.75 16.75
C PRO A 177 -3.09 4.88 16.51
N ASP A 178 -2.70 5.88 15.72
CA ASP A 178 -1.32 6.09 15.33
C ASP A 178 -0.56 7.01 16.29
N ILE A 179 0.25 6.39 17.15
CA ILE A 179 1.09 7.08 18.13
C ILE A 179 2.12 7.99 17.46
N THR A 180 2.63 7.61 16.28
CA THR A 180 3.71 8.33 15.59
C THR A 180 3.28 9.66 15.01
N HIS A 181 1.99 9.84 14.72
CA HIS A 181 1.46 11.07 14.10
C HIS A 181 0.51 11.84 15.03
N HIS A 182 -0.23 11.15 15.90
CA HIS A 182 -1.15 11.82 16.82
C HIS A 182 -0.48 12.23 18.13
N HIS A 183 0.63 11.58 18.53
CA HIS A 183 1.41 11.91 19.72
C HIS A 183 0.53 12.17 20.97
N VAL A 184 0.68 13.34 21.58
CA VAL A 184 -0.07 13.77 22.78
C VAL A 184 -1.57 13.90 22.54
N ARG A 185 -2.04 14.08 21.29
CA ARG A 185 -3.49 14.20 21.00
C ARG A 185 -4.24 12.94 21.41
N LEU A 186 -3.61 11.77 21.39
CA LEU A 186 -4.21 10.52 21.87
C LEU A 186 -4.49 10.54 23.38
N LEU A 187 -3.88 11.44 24.16
CA LEU A 187 -4.12 11.51 25.60
C LEU A 187 -5.37 12.33 25.96
N TYR A 188 -5.80 13.27 25.10
CA TYR A 188 -6.85 14.24 25.46
C TYR A 188 -7.90 14.51 24.37
N SER A 189 -7.64 14.19 23.11
CA SER A 189 -8.56 14.53 22.00
C SER A 189 -9.76 13.59 21.96
N ARG A 190 -10.88 14.03 22.55
CA ARG A 190 -12.16 13.29 22.50
C ARG A 190 -12.65 13.08 21.06
N ARG A 191 -12.43 14.06 20.18
CA ARG A 191 -12.80 13.95 18.75
C ARG A 191 -12.01 12.84 18.06
N LEU A 192 -10.70 12.77 18.31
CA LEU A 192 -9.84 11.73 17.74
C LEU A 192 -10.25 10.34 18.23
N TRP A 193 -10.49 10.19 19.54
CA TRP A 193 -10.97 8.92 20.08
C TRP A 193 -12.33 8.50 19.52
N SER A 194 -13.24 9.45 19.24
CA SER A 194 -14.48 9.11 18.54
C SER A 194 -14.20 8.55 17.16
N ALA A 195 -13.38 9.23 16.35
CA ALA A 195 -13.04 8.78 15.01
C ALA A 195 -12.35 7.40 15.01
N ILE A 196 -11.43 7.17 15.96
CA ILE A 196 -10.77 5.86 16.14
C ILE A 196 -11.78 4.76 16.47
N MET A 197 -12.72 5.03 17.38
CA MET A 197 -13.72 4.05 17.78
C MET A 197 -14.71 3.76 16.64
N ASP A 198 -15.15 4.79 15.92
CA ASP A 198 -16.03 4.64 14.77
C ASP A 198 -15.35 3.82 13.65
N GLY A 199 -14.08 4.12 13.36
CA GLY A 199 -13.27 3.36 12.42
C GLY A 199 -13.02 1.92 12.87
N ALA A 200 -12.80 1.68 14.16
CA ALA A 200 -12.62 0.33 14.70
C ALA A 200 -13.89 -0.51 14.52
N VAL A 201 -15.07 0.06 14.78
CA VAL A 201 -16.36 -0.63 14.60
C VAL A 201 -16.61 -0.96 13.12
N THR A 202 -16.41 -0.01 12.21
CA THR A 202 -16.49 -0.28 10.76
C THR A 202 -15.50 -1.38 10.35
N GLY A 203 -14.27 -1.33 10.88
CA GLY A 203 -13.26 -2.35 10.61
C GLY A 203 -13.62 -3.74 11.17
N TRP A 204 -14.36 -3.85 12.27
CA TRP A 204 -14.83 -5.13 12.80
C TRP A 204 -15.99 -5.70 11.98
N GLU A 205 -16.89 -4.83 11.50
CA GLU A 205 -17.99 -5.21 10.60
C GLU A 205 -17.44 -5.73 9.27
N VAL A 206 -16.55 -4.99 8.61
CA VAL A 206 -15.95 -5.38 7.32
C VAL A 206 -15.15 -6.68 7.43
N ARG A 207 -14.42 -6.88 8.53
CA ARG A 207 -13.66 -8.13 8.79
C ARG A 207 -14.53 -9.28 9.30
N ASN A 208 -15.85 -9.10 9.37
CA ASN A 208 -16.80 -10.10 9.81
C ASN A 208 -16.48 -10.65 11.22
N ILE A 209 -16.02 -9.75 12.10
CA ILE A 209 -15.76 -10.01 13.53
C ILE A 209 -17.05 -9.78 14.32
N THR A 210 -17.87 -8.81 13.92
CA THR A 210 -19.16 -8.49 14.53
C THR A 210 -20.30 -8.72 13.53
N ASP A 211 -21.44 -9.23 14.02
CA ASP A 211 -22.69 -9.29 13.27
C ASP A 211 -23.40 -7.93 13.25
N ARG A 212 -24.43 -7.78 12.40
CA ARG A 212 -25.16 -6.51 12.23
C ARG A 212 -25.71 -5.96 13.54
N ARG A 213 -26.23 -6.84 14.42
CA ARG A 213 -26.80 -6.45 15.71
C ARG A 213 -25.72 -5.90 16.63
N THR A 214 -24.64 -6.65 16.80
CA THR A 214 -23.53 -6.26 17.67
C THR A 214 -22.86 -5.00 17.16
N THR A 215 -22.69 -4.85 15.84
CA THR A 215 -22.20 -3.61 15.24
C THR A 215 -23.10 -2.42 15.60
N ALA A 216 -24.43 -2.56 15.50
CA ALA A 216 -25.36 -1.49 15.87
C ALA A 216 -25.27 -1.11 17.36
N ASP A 217 -25.15 -2.10 18.24
CA ASP A 217 -24.99 -1.89 19.68
C ASP A 217 -23.68 -1.15 20.01
N LEU A 218 -22.57 -1.52 19.37
CA LEU A 218 -21.27 -0.86 19.52
C LEU A 218 -21.30 0.59 18.99
N ARG A 219 -21.96 0.85 17.85
CA ARG A 219 -22.13 2.22 17.35
C ARG A 219 -22.94 3.11 18.30
N ARG A 220 -23.91 2.54 19.02
CA ARG A 220 -24.72 3.28 20.00
C ARG A 220 -24.01 3.52 21.33
N ASN A 221 -23.11 2.62 21.75
CA ASN A 221 -22.48 2.67 23.07
C ASN A 221 -20.95 2.69 23.01
N ARG A 222 -20.38 3.88 23.21
CA ARG A 222 -18.92 4.10 23.24
C ARG A 222 -18.20 3.29 24.31
N PHE A 223 -18.80 3.11 25.48
CA PHE A 223 -18.16 2.35 26.56
C PHE A 223 -17.99 0.88 26.16
N LEU A 224 -19.03 0.28 25.57
CA LEU A 224 -18.95 -1.09 25.04
C LEU A 224 -17.90 -1.19 23.92
N THR A 225 -17.82 -0.19 23.05
CA THR A 225 -16.81 -0.13 21.99
C THR A 225 -15.39 -0.08 22.54
N VAL A 226 -15.12 0.70 23.57
CA VAL A 226 -13.81 0.71 24.25
C VAL A 226 -13.51 -0.63 24.89
N MET A 227 -14.46 -1.24 25.60
CA MET A 227 -14.27 -2.58 26.19
C MET A 227 -13.98 -3.65 25.12
N PHE A 228 -14.73 -3.62 24.01
CA PHE A 228 -14.52 -4.52 22.88
C PHE A 228 -13.16 -4.26 22.21
N TYR A 229 -12.72 -3.00 22.14
CA TYR A 229 -11.39 -2.63 21.69
C TYR A 229 -10.30 -3.18 22.64
N LEU A 230 -10.41 -3.03 23.95
CA LEU A 230 -9.42 -3.57 24.88
C LEU A 230 -9.34 -5.10 24.84
N LEU A 231 -10.47 -5.79 24.64
CA LEU A 231 -10.51 -7.25 24.58
C LEU A 231 -9.60 -7.85 23.50
N GLY A 232 -9.45 -7.18 22.36
CA GLY A 232 -8.57 -7.69 21.30
C GLY A 232 -7.12 -7.26 21.42
N LEU A 233 -6.76 -6.49 22.44
CA LEU A 233 -5.34 -6.28 22.79
C LEU A 233 -4.76 -7.50 23.53
N VAL A 234 -5.61 -8.41 24.01
CA VAL A 234 -5.17 -9.68 24.63
C VAL A 234 -4.44 -10.52 23.57
N PRO A 235 -3.14 -10.82 23.76
CA PRO A 235 -2.36 -11.58 22.80
C PRO A 235 -2.97 -12.95 22.52
N LEU A 236 -2.93 -13.39 21.26
CA LEU A 236 -3.36 -14.72 20.75
C LEU A 236 -4.86 -15.05 20.89
N ALA A 237 -5.51 -14.64 21.97
CA ALA A 237 -6.91 -15.00 22.28
C ALA A 237 -7.91 -13.87 21.99
N GLY A 238 -7.47 -12.60 21.99
CA GLY A 238 -8.35 -11.46 21.87
C GLY A 238 -9.20 -11.45 20.59
N GLY A 239 -8.63 -11.86 19.46
CA GLY A 239 -9.38 -12.00 18.20
C GLY A 239 -10.49 -13.06 18.26
N LYS A 240 -10.20 -14.21 18.90
CA LYS A 240 -11.18 -15.29 19.08
C LYS A 240 -12.31 -14.86 20.02
N PHE A 241 -11.98 -14.21 21.14
CA PHE A 241 -12.99 -13.71 22.08
C PHE A 241 -13.88 -12.63 21.47
N ARG A 242 -13.30 -11.69 20.72
CA ARG A 242 -14.09 -10.70 19.97
C ARG A 242 -15.05 -11.36 19.00
N LYS A 243 -14.61 -12.39 18.26
CA LYS A 243 -15.49 -13.10 17.33
C LYS A 243 -16.59 -13.88 18.05
N LEU A 244 -16.27 -14.51 19.18
CA LEU A 244 -17.25 -15.19 20.03
C LEU A 244 -18.30 -14.21 20.59
N LEU A 245 -17.90 -13.05 21.11
CA LEU A 245 -18.85 -12.06 21.62
C LEU A 245 -19.58 -11.32 20.49
N GLY A 246 -18.88 -11.05 19.40
CA GLY A 246 -19.35 -10.24 18.28
C GLY A 246 -20.33 -10.94 17.35
N ARG A 247 -20.37 -12.28 17.35
CA ARG A 247 -21.16 -13.05 16.38
C ARG A 247 -22.01 -14.14 17.03
N ALA A 248 -23.32 -14.00 16.91
CA ALA A 248 -24.26 -14.99 17.41
C ALA A 248 -24.13 -16.35 16.71
N ASP A 249 -23.95 -16.36 15.39
CA ASP A 249 -23.79 -17.58 14.59
C ASP A 249 -22.52 -18.35 14.98
N TYR A 250 -21.43 -17.63 15.22
CA TYR A 250 -20.18 -18.22 15.70
C TYR A 250 -20.34 -18.86 17.09
N ARG A 251 -21.04 -18.21 18.02
CA ARG A 251 -21.36 -18.83 19.33
C ARG A 251 -22.19 -20.08 19.20
N ASN A 252 -23.23 -20.03 18.37
CA ASN A 252 -24.14 -21.15 18.18
C ASN A 252 -23.40 -22.36 17.59
N HIS A 253 -22.48 -22.13 16.64
CA HIS A 253 -21.64 -23.18 16.07
C HIS A 253 -20.78 -23.87 17.14
N TYR A 254 -20.11 -23.11 18.01
CA TYR A 254 -19.33 -23.70 19.10
C TYR A 254 -20.20 -24.38 20.15
N ALA A 255 -21.37 -23.83 20.48
CA ALA A 255 -22.30 -24.48 21.41
C ALA A 255 -22.78 -25.85 20.89
N GLN A 256 -22.96 -25.99 19.58
CA GLN A 256 -23.32 -27.27 18.95
C GLN A 256 -22.18 -28.29 18.90
N LEU A 257 -20.92 -27.87 18.99
CA LEU A 257 -19.77 -28.77 19.04
C LEU A 257 -19.55 -29.39 20.44
N PHE A 258 -20.09 -28.76 21.47
CA PHE A 258 -19.92 -29.17 22.87
C PHE A 258 -21.22 -29.67 23.53
N ASN A 259 -22.33 -29.71 22.77
CA ASN A 259 -23.57 -30.41 23.11
C ASN A 259 -23.64 -31.72 22.32
#